data_AF-A0AAD2Z373-F1
#
_entry.id   AF-A0AAD2Z373-F1
#
_cell.length_a   1.000
_cell.length_b   1.000
_cell.length_c   1.000
_cell.angle_alpha   90.00
_cell.angle_beta   90.00
_cell.angle_gamma   90.00
#
_symmetry.space_group_name_H-M   'P 1'
#
loop_
_entity.id
_entity.type
_entity.pdbx_description
1 polymer ?
#
loop_
_entity_poly.entity_id
_entity_poly.type
_entity_poly.pdbx_seq_one_letter_code
_entity_poly.pdbx_strand_id
1 'polypeptide(L)'
;MNRRVIIMVLLTLLLMGLMANTYRLSAKQKQEHAQLQSERVVNQTLGDIIDAYQLNEAANRAAVARQLESERRLRHEAEDRLKRFTLATANDNCAASRMPESGIDILRE
;
A
#
# COMPACT_ATOMS: atom_id res chain seq x y z
N MET A 1 -10.50 52.24 56.52
CA MET A 1 -9.70 51.18 55.87
C MET A 1 -8.48 51.82 55.21
N ASN A 2 -7.26 51.41 55.56
CA ASN A 2 -6.03 52.09 55.10
C ASN A 2 -5.85 51.92 53.59
N ARG A 3 -5.61 53.02 52.85
CA ARG A 3 -5.40 53.06 51.39
C ARG A 3 -4.39 52.01 50.88
N ARG A 4 -3.37 51.72 51.68
CA ARG A 4 -2.36 50.67 51.39
C ARG A 4 -2.97 49.26 51.33
N VAL A 5 -3.93 48.95 52.19
CA VAL A 5 -4.60 47.63 52.24
C VAL A 5 -5.44 47.43 50.97
N ILE A 6 -6.16 48.46 50.53
CA ILE A 6 -6.98 48.40 49.31
C ILE A 6 -6.10 48.13 48.07
N ILE A 7 -4.96 48.82 47.96
CA ILE A 7 -4.02 48.64 46.85
C ILE A 7 -3.44 47.22 46.86
N MET A 8 -3.05 46.69 48.03
CA MET A 8 -2.54 45.33 48.14
C MET A 8 -3.58 44.28 47.73
N VAL A 9 -4.83 44.44 48.18
CA VAL A 9 -5.93 43.52 47.80
C VAL A 9 -6.15 43.54 46.29
N LEU A 10 -6.21 44.72 45.66
CA LEU A 10 -6.35 44.83 44.21
C LEU A 10 -5.20 44.18 43.45
N LEU A 11 -3.95 44.38 43.90
CA LEU A 11 -2.78 43.73 43.31
C LEU A 11 -2.83 42.21 43.42
N THR A 12 -3.24 41.68 44.58
CA THR A 12 -3.36 40.23 44.77
C THR A 12 -4.44 39.63 43.87
N LEU A 13 -5.59 40.29 43.72
CA LEU A 13 -6.66 39.83 42.82
C LEU A 13 -6.21 39.86 41.36
N LEU A 14 -5.48 40.90 40.96
CA LEU A 14 -4.95 41.04 39.60
C LEU A 14 -3.92 39.95 39.30
N LEU A 15 -2.97 39.70 40.21
CA LEU A 15 -2.01 38.60 40.11
C LEU A 15 -2.70 37.24 40.02
N MET A 16 -3.72 36.99 40.85
CA MET A 16 -4.47 35.74 40.86
C MET A 16 -5.22 35.53 39.54
N GLY A 17 -5.84 36.58 38.99
CA GLY A 17 -6.49 36.55 37.68
C GLY A 17 -5.50 36.26 36.54
N LEU A 18 -4.31 36.87 36.58
CA LEU A 18 -3.26 36.66 35.58
C LEU A 18 -2.69 35.24 35.62
N MET A 19 -2.45 34.70 36.82
CA MET A 19 -2.01 33.32 37.02
C MET A 19 -3.07 32.31 36.56
N ALA A 20 -4.34 32.53 36.89
CA ALA A 20 -5.42 31.66 36.43
C ALA A 20 -5.56 31.69 34.90
N ASN A 21 -5.41 32.85 34.28
CA ASN A 21 -5.50 32.99 32.82
C ASN A 21 -4.32 32.29 32.11
N THR A 22 -3.09 32.53 32.57
CA THR A 22 -1.89 31.89 32.00
C THR A 22 -1.92 30.38 32.17
N TYR A 23 -2.37 29.88 33.33
CA TYR A 23 -2.55 28.45 33.56
C TYR A 23 -3.55 27.83 32.56
N ARG A 24 -4.75 28.44 32.42
CA ARG A 24 -5.77 27.97 31.48
C ARG A 24 -5.29 28.02 30.03
N LEU A 25 -4.56 29.06 29.64
CA LEU A 25 -4.01 29.18 28.29
C LEU A 25 -2.95 28.11 28.02
N SER A 26 -2.02 27.91 28.97
CA SER A 26 -0.99 26.88 28.86
C SER A 26 -1.59 25.46 28.78
N ALA A 27 -2.65 25.19 29.54
CA ALA A 27 -3.35 23.91 29.52
C ALA A 27 -4.01 23.66 28.15
N LYS A 28 -4.68 24.68 27.59
CA LYS A 28 -5.27 24.60 26.24
C LYS A 28 -4.21 24.37 25.16
N GLN A 29 -3.12 25.15 25.19
CA GLN A 29 -2.02 24.99 24.23
C GLN A 29 -1.40 23.60 24.33
N LYS A 30 -1.16 23.09 25.53
CA LYS A 30 -0.60 21.75 25.71
C LYS A 30 -1.53 20.66 25.15
N GLN A 31 -2.84 20.81 25.36
CA GLN A 31 -3.83 19.88 24.81
C GLN A 31 -3.86 19.93 23.28
N GLU A 32 -3.88 21.12 22.69
CA GLU A 32 -3.89 21.31 21.24
C GLU A 32 -2.60 20.77 20.59
N HIS A 33 -1.44 21.06 21.18
CA HIS A 33 -0.17 20.50 20.72
C HIS A 33 -0.14 18.98 20.79
N ALA A 34 -0.68 18.37 21.86
CA ALA A 34 -0.76 16.92 21.97
C ALA A 34 -1.67 16.32 20.88
N GLN A 35 -2.81 16.96 20.59
CA GLN A 35 -3.70 16.54 19.51
C GLN A 35 -3.02 16.64 18.14
N LEU A 36 -2.42 17.80 17.84
CA LEU A 36 -1.70 18.01 16.58
C LEU A 36 -0.50 17.07 16.42
N GLN A 37 0.21 16.75 17.50
CA GLN A 37 1.28 15.74 17.46
C GLN A 37 0.72 14.35 17.14
N SER A 38 -0.39 13.95 17.78
CA SER A 38 -1.03 12.67 17.49
C SER A 38 -1.50 12.58 16.03
N GLU A 39 -2.11 13.65 15.50
CA GLU A 39 -2.56 13.72 14.12
C GLU A 39 -1.39 13.68 13.14
N ARG A 40 -0.30 14.39 13.45
CA ARG A 40 0.93 14.35 12.64
C ARG A 40 1.50 12.93 12.55
N VAL A 41 1.57 12.20 13.67
CA VAL A 41 2.06 10.81 13.67
C VAL A 41 1.17 9.92 12.82
N VAL A 42 -0.15 10.06 12.94
CA VAL A 42 -1.11 9.31 12.11
C VAL A 42 -0.94 9.64 10.63
N ASN A 43 -0.87 10.92 10.27
CA ASN A 43 -0.70 11.35 8.88
C ASN A 43 0.63 10.90 8.29
N GLN A 44 1.71 10.92 9.07
CA GLN A 44 3.01 10.40 8.64
C GLN A 44 2.92 8.88 8.39
N THR A 45 2.33 8.13 9.33
CA THR A 45 2.13 6.69 9.18
C THR A 45 1.28 6.37 7.95
N LEU A 46 0.22 7.15 7.69
CA LEU A 46 -0.62 6.98 6.51
C LEU A 46 0.14 7.30 5.21
N GLY A 47 1.00 8.33 5.23
CA GLY A 47 1.91 8.66 4.14
C GLY A 47 2.86 7.52 3.81
N ASP A 48 3.54 6.97 4.83
CA ASP A 48 4.47 5.85 4.67
C ASP A 48 3.77 4.60 4.09
N ILE A 49 2.52 4.35 4.51
CA ILE A 49 1.69 3.26 3.96
C ILE A 49 1.40 3.53 2.47
N ILE A 50 0.96 4.74 2.11
CA ILE A 50 0.67 5.10 0.72
C ILE A 50 1.90 4.91 -0.16
N ASP A 51 3.07 5.37 0.28
CA ASP A 51 4.32 5.23 -0.46
C ASP A 51 4.69 3.75 -0.68
N ALA A 52 4.51 2.90 0.34
CA ALA A 52 4.73 1.47 0.21
C ALA A 52 3.76 0.80 -0.79
N TYR A 53 2.48 1.18 -0.77
CA TYR A 53 1.49 0.68 -1.72
C TYR A 53 1.81 1.12 -3.16
N GLN A 54 2.25 2.36 -3.37
CA GLN A 54 2.64 2.85 -4.70
C GLN A 54 3.83 2.08 -5.27
N LEU A 55 4.86 1.83 -4.45
CA LEU A 55 6.01 1.00 -4.83
C LEU A 55 5.58 -0.43 -5.20
N ASN A 56 4.71 -1.03 -4.39
CA ASN A 56 4.19 -2.37 -4.65
C ASN A 56 3.35 -2.41 -5.94
N GLU A 57 2.49 -1.42 -6.18
CA GLU A 57 1.69 -1.34 -7.40
C GLU A 57 2.58 -1.21 -8.65
N ALA A 58 3.65 -0.41 -8.58
CA ALA A 58 4.61 -0.29 -9.67
C ALA A 58 5.34 -1.62 -9.94
N ALA A 59 5.80 -2.30 -8.88
CA ALA A 59 6.44 -3.60 -8.99
C ALA A 59 5.49 -4.67 -9.56
N ASN A 60 4.23 -4.70 -9.10
CA ASN A 60 3.21 -5.62 -9.56
C ASN A 60 2.86 -5.39 -11.03
N ARG A 61 2.69 -4.13 -11.46
CA ARG A 61 2.48 -3.80 -12.88
C ARG A 61 3.65 -4.28 -13.75
N ALA A 62 4.89 -4.10 -13.30
CA ALA A 62 6.05 -4.61 -14.01
C ALA A 62 6.09 -6.15 -14.06
N ALA A 63 5.73 -6.83 -12.98
CA ALA A 63 5.64 -8.29 -12.94
C ALA A 63 4.57 -8.83 -13.90
N VAL A 64 3.37 -8.24 -13.88
CA VAL A 64 2.26 -8.60 -14.79
C VAL A 64 2.65 -8.36 -16.25
N ALA A 65 3.32 -7.25 -16.56
CA ALA A 65 3.80 -6.97 -17.92
C ALA A 65 4.78 -8.06 -18.42
N ARG A 66 5.74 -8.47 -17.58
CA ARG A 66 6.68 -9.57 -17.91
C ARG A 66 5.96 -10.89 -18.09
N GLN A 67 5.01 -11.21 -17.21
CA GLN A 67 4.23 -12.44 -17.30
C GLN A 67 3.41 -12.49 -18.59
N LEU A 68 2.74 -11.39 -18.95
CA LEU A 68 1.94 -11.30 -20.17
C LEU A 68 2.80 -11.42 -21.43
N GLU A 69 4.00 -10.85 -21.43
CA GLU A 69 4.94 -11.02 -22.53
C GLU A 69 5.40 -12.48 -22.67
N SER A 70 5.75 -13.13 -21.56
CA SER A 70 6.10 -14.55 -21.53
C SER A 70 4.97 -15.43 -22.05
N GLU A 71 3.73 -15.17 -21.61
CA GLU A 71 2.55 -15.93 -22.06
C GLU A 71 2.32 -15.77 -23.56
N ARG A 72 2.45 -14.55 -24.10
CA ARG A 72 2.33 -14.30 -25.54
C ARG A 72 3.39 -15.06 -26.34
N ARG A 73 4.64 -15.07 -25.87
CA ARG A 73 5.72 -15.84 -26.52
C ARG A 73 5.42 -17.34 -26.51
N LEU A 74 5.02 -17.89 -25.36
CA LEU A 74 4.68 -19.30 -25.23
C LEU A 74 3.50 -19.70 -26.13
N ARG A 75 2.47 -18.85 -26.23
CA ARG A 75 1.34 -19.08 -27.14
C ARG A 75 1.79 -19.09 -28.59
N HIS A 76 2.59 -18.13 -29.02
CA HIS A 76 3.11 -18.11 -30.39
C HIS A 76 3.99 -19.33 -30.70
N GLU A 77 4.88 -19.74 -29.79
CA GLU A 77 5.69 -20.94 -29.96
C GLU A 77 4.85 -22.23 -29.99
N ALA A 78 3.79 -22.30 -29.18
CA ALA A 78 2.87 -23.43 -29.19
C ALA A 78 2.09 -23.50 -30.51
N GLU A 79 1.57 -22.37 -31.00
CA GLU A 79 0.88 -22.28 -32.29
C GLU A 79 1.79 -22.65 -33.45
N ASP A 80 3.05 -22.17 -33.45
CA ASP A 80 4.02 -22.51 -34.50
C ASP A 80 4.38 -24.00 -34.49
N ARG A 81 4.62 -24.59 -33.32
CA ARG A 81 4.84 -26.04 -33.19
C ARG A 81 3.63 -26.84 -33.66
N LEU A 82 2.42 -26.41 -33.31
CA LEU A 82 1.20 -27.08 -33.72
C LEU A 82 1.02 -27.01 -35.24
N LYS A 83 1.25 -25.86 -35.86
CA LYS A 83 1.24 -25.73 -37.33
C LYS A 83 2.24 -26.65 -38.01
N ARG A 84 3.48 -26.69 -37.51
CA ARG A 84 4.53 -27.59 -38.03
C ARG A 84 4.15 -29.06 -37.88
N PHE A 85 3.60 -29.44 -36.73
CA PHE A 85 3.09 -30.79 -36.50
C PHE A 85 1.98 -31.12 -37.50
N THR A 86 0.94 -30.28 -37.61
CA THR A 86 -0.19 -30.52 -38.52
C THR A 86 0.24 -30.64 -39.99
N LEU A 87 1.25 -29.86 -40.42
CA LEU A 87 1.79 -29.96 -41.77
C LEU A 87 2.57 -31.27 -41.97
N ALA A 88 3.40 -31.66 -41.01
CA ALA A 88 4.17 -32.90 -41.08
C ALA A 88 3.27 -34.15 -41.06
N THR A 89 2.13 -34.08 -40.37
CA THR A 89 1.18 -35.19 -40.22
C THR A 89 0.02 -35.17 -41.21
N ALA A 90 -0.04 -34.20 -42.12
CA ALA A 90 -1.20 -33.98 -42.99
C ALA A 90 -1.59 -35.20 -43.84
N ASN A 91 -0.63 -36.04 -44.20
CA ASN A 91 -0.83 -37.25 -45.00
C ASN A 91 -0.64 -38.56 -44.19
N ASP A 92 -0.48 -38.46 -42.88
CA ASP A 92 -0.29 -39.61 -42.00
C ASP A 92 -1.61 -40.00 -41.32
N ASN A 93 -2.21 -41.10 -41.80
CA ASN A 93 -3.45 -41.64 -41.24
C ASN A 93 -3.32 -42.09 -39.77
N CYS A 94 -2.12 -42.46 -39.32
CA CYS A 94 -1.87 -42.81 -37.93
C CYS A 94 -1.89 -41.58 -37.03
N ALA A 95 -1.42 -40.43 -37.52
CA ALA A 95 -1.40 -39.18 -36.77
C ALA A 95 -2.78 -38.50 -36.65
N ALA A 96 -3.72 -38.81 -37.54
CA ALA A 96 -5.11 -38.36 -37.43
C ALA A 96 -5.88 -39.08 -36.31
N SER A 97 -5.39 -40.24 -35.87
CA SER A 97 -6.01 -41.02 -34.79
C SER A 97 -5.38 -40.65 -33.44
N ARG A 98 -6.22 -40.54 -32.39
CA ARG A 98 -5.72 -40.31 -31.04
C ARG A 98 -4.81 -41.48 -30.63
N MET A 99 -3.59 -41.17 -30.19
CA MET A 99 -2.68 -42.20 -29.67
C MET A 99 -3.36 -42.92 -28.49
N PRO A 100 -3.36 -44.27 -28.46
CA PRO A 100 -3.97 -45.01 -27.37
C PRO A 100 -3.32 -44.65 -26.03
N GLU A 101 -4.13 -44.56 -24.98
CA GLU A 101 -3.72 -44.09 -23.64
C GLU A 101 -2.51 -44.86 -23.10
N SER A 102 -2.45 -46.17 -23.35
CA SER A 102 -1.33 -47.04 -23.00
C SER A 102 0.00 -46.64 -23.64
N GLY A 103 -0.03 -46.07 -24.85
CA GLY A 103 1.17 -45.54 -25.51
C GLY A 103 1.58 -44.18 -24.98
N ILE A 104 0.64 -43.38 -24.47
CA ILE A 104 0.93 -42.08 -23.84
C ILE A 104 1.62 -42.28 -22.49
N ASP A 105 1.16 -43.24 -21.68
CA ASP A 105 1.78 -43.53 -20.38
C ASP A 105 3.25 -43.94 -20.52
N ILE A 106 3.58 -44.76 -21.52
CA ILE A 106 4.99 -45.17 -21.79
C ILE A 106 5.88 -43.98 -22.16
N LEU A 107 5.35 -42.95 -22.81
CA LEU A 107 6.12 -41.77 -23.22
C LEU A 107 6.26 -40.72 -22.12
N ARG A 108 5.52 -40.87 -21.01
CA ARG A 108 5.51 -39.92 -19.88
C ARG A 108 6.40 -40.35 -18.72
N GLU A 109 6.85 -41.59 -18.72
CA GLU A 109 7.80 -42.19 -17.76
C GLU A 109 9.26 -41.87 -18.16
#